data_AF-A0A2D4JGR4-F1
#
_entry.id   AF-A0A2D4JGR4-F1
#
_cell.length_a   1.000
_cell.length_b   1.000
_cell.length_c   1.000
_cell.angle_alpha   90.00
_cell.angle_beta   90.00
_cell.angle_gamma   90.00
#
_symmetry.space_group_name_H-M   'P 1'
#
loop_
_entity.id
_entity.type
_entity.pdbx_description
1 polymer ?
#
loop_
_entity_poly.entity_id
_entity_poly.type
_entity_poly.pdbx_seq_one_letter_code
_entity_poly.pdbx_strand_id
1 'polypeptide(L)'
;VLVHNIKFIVPCSVKMEDMTGYDHFCCNHTKACLFFKLAMCYLCFLGVYGMTCLYTLYWLFHRPLKEYSFRFAREDTGIKDIPDVKNDFAFMLHLIDQYDSLYSKRFAVFLSEDSEFKLKQLNLNHEWTRDKLQQKLQTNSSGRLELHLFMLPGLPDTTFEMVELEALKLELLQ
;
A
#
# COMPACT_ATOMS: atom_id res chain seq x y z
N VAL A 1 6.00 -12.47 39.35
CA VAL A 1 5.68 -13.08 40.68
C VAL A 1 5.59 -14.61 40.63
N LEU A 2 5.19 -15.26 39.53
CA LEU A 2 5.03 -16.73 39.48
C LEU A 2 6.34 -17.55 39.46
N VAL A 3 7.45 -17.00 38.93
CA VAL A 3 8.73 -17.73 38.77
C VAL A 3 9.37 -18.11 40.11
N HIS A 4 9.16 -17.32 41.17
CA HIS A 4 9.70 -17.57 42.50
C HIS A 4 9.01 -18.76 43.23
N ASN A 5 7.86 -19.22 42.73
CA ASN A 5 7.15 -20.37 43.29
C ASN A 5 7.70 -21.72 42.79
N ILE A 6 8.61 -21.71 41.81
CA ILE A 6 9.24 -22.93 41.30
C ILE A 6 10.48 -23.23 42.16
N LYS A 7 10.31 -24.09 43.17
CA LYS A 7 11.39 -24.52 44.09
C LYS A 7 11.80 -25.96 43.81
N PHE A 8 13.09 -26.24 43.94
CA PHE A 8 13.67 -27.58 43.77
C PHE A 8 13.25 -28.52 44.91
N ILE A 9 13.23 -28.01 46.15
CA ILE A 9 12.80 -28.76 47.33
C ILE A 9 11.51 -28.13 47.83
N VAL A 10 10.46 -28.96 47.90
CA VAL A 10 9.17 -28.57 48.46
C VAL A 10 8.95 -29.39 49.73
N PRO A 11 8.83 -28.74 50.91
CA PRO A 11 8.39 -29.43 52.11
C PRO A 11 6.90 -29.76 51.97
N CYS A 12 6.58 -31.04 51.92
CA CYS A 12 5.22 -31.57 51.86
C CYS A 12 4.85 -32.05 53.26
N SER A 13 3.95 -31.33 53.92
CA SER A 13 3.28 -31.85 55.12
C SER A 13 1.94 -32.45 54.67
N VAL A 14 1.84 -33.77 54.76
CA VAL A 14 0.64 -34.49 54.37
C VAL A 14 0.26 -35.38 55.52
N LYS A 15 -1.00 -35.30 55.99
CA LYS A 15 -1.51 -36.08 57.10
C LYS A 15 -1.70 -37.54 56.67
N MET A 16 -0.61 -38.31 56.73
CA MET A 16 -0.54 -39.73 56.33
C MET A 16 0.08 -40.58 57.45
N GLU A 17 0.05 -40.07 58.69
CA GLU A 17 0.72 -40.64 59.87
C GLU A 17 0.38 -42.13 60.09
N ASP A 18 -0.90 -42.49 59.92
CA ASP A 18 -1.41 -43.85 60.14
C ASP A 18 -0.90 -44.90 59.12
N MET A 19 -0.43 -44.47 57.94
CA MET A 19 0.05 -45.38 56.89
C MET A 19 1.57 -45.43 56.74
N THR A 20 2.25 -44.29 56.92
CA THR A 20 3.70 -44.17 56.63
C THR A 20 4.53 -43.81 57.85
N GLY A 21 3.93 -43.42 58.98
CA GLY A 21 4.62 -43.10 60.23
C GLY A 21 5.38 -41.76 60.23
N TYR A 22 5.26 -40.94 59.18
CA TYR A 22 5.91 -39.63 59.06
C TYR A 22 4.92 -38.56 58.57
N ASP A 23 4.96 -37.37 59.18
CA ASP A 23 4.11 -36.21 58.82
C ASP A 23 4.77 -35.20 57.87
N HIS A 24 6.09 -35.27 57.72
CA HIS A 24 6.90 -34.31 56.96
C HIS A 24 7.77 -35.01 55.92
N PHE A 25 7.54 -34.69 54.65
CA PHE A 25 8.32 -35.20 53.53
C PHE A 25 9.04 -34.06 52.80
N CYS A 26 10.31 -34.27 52.45
CA CYS A 26 11.03 -33.38 51.55
C CYS A 26 10.95 -33.95 50.12
N CYS A 27 10.10 -33.37 49.27
CA CYS A 27 9.96 -33.80 47.88
C CYS A 27 10.89 -33.00 46.98
N ASN A 28 11.65 -33.70 46.13
CA ASN A 28 12.52 -33.09 45.13
C ASN A 28 11.81 -33.01 43.77
N HIS A 29 11.55 -31.79 43.29
CA HIS A 29 10.93 -31.57 41.99
C HIS A 29 12.02 -31.40 40.91
N THR A 30 12.53 -32.52 40.38
CA THR A 30 13.63 -32.53 39.39
C THR A 30 13.36 -31.69 38.13
N LYS A 31 12.09 -31.54 37.73
CA LYS A 31 11.69 -30.71 36.58
C LYS A 31 11.69 -29.20 36.87
N ALA A 32 11.85 -28.77 38.13
CA ALA A 32 11.77 -27.36 38.52
C ALA A 32 12.85 -26.51 37.83
N CYS A 33 14.06 -27.04 37.66
CA CYS A 33 15.16 -26.35 36.96
C CYS A 33 14.81 -26.09 35.48
N LEU A 34 14.24 -27.08 34.80
CA LEU A 34 13.81 -26.97 33.40
C LEU A 34 12.70 -25.94 33.24
N PHE A 35 11.66 -26.00 34.09
CA PHE A 35 10.57 -25.01 34.06
C PHE A 35 11.04 -23.59 34.35
N PHE A 36 11.99 -23.40 35.27
CA PHE A 36 12.57 -22.09 35.54
C PHE A 36 13.28 -21.53 34.30
N LYS A 37 14.09 -22.34 33.59
CA LYS A 37 14.75 -21.91 32.35
C LYS A 37 13.75 -21.59 31.24
N LEU A 38 12.70 -22.41 31.06
CA LEU A 38 11.63 -22.14 30.11
C LEU A 38 10.86 -20.86 30.43
N ALA A 39 10.51 -20.64 31.71
CA ALA A 39 9.79 -19.46 32.15
C ALA A 39 10.62 -18.18 31.93
N MET A 40 11.92 -18.21 32.21
CA MET A 40 12.82 -17.10 31.92
C MET A 40 12.92 -16.83 30.41
N CYS A 41 13.05 -17.87 29.59
CA CYS A 41 13.07 -17.74 28.14
C CYS A 41 11.76 -17.14 27.59
N TYR A 42 10.62 -17.59 28.09
CA TYR A 42 9.31 -17.07 27.74
C TYR A 42 9.15 -15.58 28.10
N LEU A 43 9.59 -15.17 29.30
CA LEU A 43 9.59 -13.77 29.72
C LEU A 43 10.49 -12.90 28.82
N CYS A 44 11.64 -13.41 28.40
CA CYS A 44 12.49 -12.72 27.42
C CYS A 44 11.78 -12.51 26.09
N PHE A 45 11.11 -13.54 25.55
CA PHE A 45 10.35 -13.41 24.31
C PHE A 45 9.19 -12.42 24.42
N LEU A 46 8.44 -12.44 25.53
CA LEU A 46 7.40 -11.45 25.80
C LEU A 46 7.98 -10.03 25.91
N GLY A 47 9.17 -9.87 26.50
CA GLY A 47 9.87 -8.59 26.55
C GLY A 47 10.21 -8.04 25.17
N VAL A 48 10.81 -8.86 24.30
CA VAL A 48 11.13 -8.46 22.92
C VAL A 48 9.85 -8.12 22.15
N TYR A 49 8.82 -8.97 22.24
CA TYR A 49 7.53 -8.73 21.60
C TYR A 49 6.90 -7.41 22.07
N GLY A 50 6.86 -7.17 23.39
CA GLY A 50 6.34 -5.94 23.97
C GLY A 50 7.10 -4.70 23.50
N MET A 51 8.44 -4.76 23.42
CA MET A 51 9.25 -3.66 22.87
C MET A 51 8.90 -3.39 21.40
N THR A 52 8.74 -4.41 20.57
CA THR A 52 8.34 -4.25 19.16
C THR A 52 6.94 -3.63 19.04
N CYS A 53 5.98 -4.06 19.86
CA CYS A 53 4.64 -3.48 19.88
C CYS A 53 4.63 -2.01 20.34
N LEU A 54 5.39 -1.68 21.40
CA LEU A 54 5.51 -0.30 21.87
C LEU A 54 6.19 0.58 20.83
N TYR A 55 7.22 0.08 20.15
CA TYR A 55 7.89 0.79 19.07
C TYR A 55 6.94 1.08 17.90
N THR A 56 6.17 0.08 17.45
CA THR A 56 5.21 0.25 16.35
C THR A 56 4.08 1.20 16.73
N LEU A 57 3.53 1.11 17.95
CA LEU A 57 2.53 2.07 18.46
C LEU A 57 3.10 3.48 18.55
N TYR A 58 4.31 3.64 19.09
CA TYR A 58 4.98 4.94 19.18
C TYR A 58 5.18 5.54 17.79
N TRP A 59 5.65 4.74 16.83
CA TRP A 59 5.82 5.16 15.45
C TRP A 59 4.49 5.60 14.82
N LEU A 60 3.42 4.84 15.07
CA LEU A 60 2.06 5.13 14.61
C LEU A 60 1.51 6.45 15.19
N PHE A 61 1.76 6.76 16.46
CA PHE A 61 1.26 8.01 17.06
C PHE A 61 2.11 9.23 16.72
N HIS A 62 3.41 9.06 16.51
CA HIS A 62 4.32 10.19 16.28
C HIS A 62 4.32 10.66 14.82
N ARG A 63 3.98 9.80 13.85
CA ARG A 63 3.77 10.23 12.46
C ARG A 63 2.34 10.73 12.29
N PRO A 64 2.09 11.88 11.65
CA PRO A 64 0.74 12.32 11.33
C PRO A 64 0.16 11.42 10.22
N LEU A 65 -0.62 10.40 10.61
CA LEU A 65 -1.22 9.42 9.68
C LEU A 65 -2.29 9.98 8.76
N LYS A 66 -2.87 11.15 9.09
CA LYS A 66 -4.06 11.65 8.41
C LYS A 66 -3.78 12.22 7.02
N GLU A 67 -2.53 12.57 6.72
CA GLU A 67 -2.13 13.15 5.43
C GLU A 67 -0.87 12.48 4.91
N TYR A 68 -0.93 11.93 3.70
CA TYR A 68 0.22 11.43 2.97
C TYR A 68 0.50 12.39 1.82
N SER A 69 1.72 12.93 1.78
CA SER A 69 2.16 13.80 0.69
C SER A 69 3.26 13.12 -0.12
N PHE A 70 3.07 13.08 -1.44
CA PHE A 70 4.00 12.47 -2.39
C PHE A 70 5.22 13.37 -2.66
N ARG A 71 5.84 13.96 -1.63
CA ARG A 71 6.95 14.92 -1.80
C ARG A 71 8.14 14.31 -2.54
N PHE A 72 8.55 13.10 -2.12
CA PHE A 72 9.68 12.41 -2.73
C PHE A 72 9.41 12.04 -4.20
N ALA A 73 8.19 11.56 -4.50
CA ALA A 73 7.81 11.25 -5.87
C ALA A 73 7.71 12.52 -6.76
N ARG A 74 7.25 13.65 -6.22
CA ARG A 74 7.17 14.94 -6.93
C ARG A 74 8.57 15.48 -7.27
N GLU A 75 9.52 15.37 -6.36
CA GLU A 75 10.92 15.80 -6.61
C GLU A 75 11.61 14.95 -7.67
N ASP A 76 11.42 13.63 -7.63
CA ASP A 76 12.12 12.69 -8.52
C ASP A 76 11.48 12.57 -9.91
N THR A 77 10.14 12.67 -10.01
CA THR A 77 9.44 12.62 -11.31
C THR A 77 9.25 14.00 -11.95
N GLY A 78 9.39 15.09 -11.18
CA GLY A 78 9.09 16.45 -11.63
C GLY A 78 7.61 16.75 -11.84
N ILE A 79 6.71 15.79 -11.59
CA ILE A 79 5.26 15.92 -11.79
C ILE A 79 4.66 16.63 -10.57
N LYS A 80 4.19 17.87 -10.74
CA LYS A 80 3.63 18.67 -9.63
C LYS A 80 2.17 18.34 -9.32
N ASP A 81 1.43 17.79 -10.28
CA ASP A 81 -0.03 17.65 -10.21
C ASP A 81 -0.52 16.39 -9.48
N ILE A 82 0.32 15.79 -8.62
CA ILE A 82 -0.06 14.65 -7.80
C ILE A 82 -0.91 15.15 -6.61
N PRO A 83 -2.15 14.67 -6.43
CA PRO A 83 -3.00 15.09 -5.32
C PRO A 83 -2.52 14.50 -3.99
N ASP A 84 -2.56 15.31 -2.93
CA ASP A 84 -2.33 14.83 -1.56
C ASP A 84 -3.54 14.03 -1.08
N VAL A 85 -3.32 12.82 -0.55
CA VAL A 85 -4.42 11.97 -0.10
C VAL A 85 -4.59 12.06 1.41
N LYS A 86 -5.85 12.02 1.86
CA LYS A 86 -6.25 12.12 3.27
C LYS A 86 -6.95 10.84 3.73
N ASN A 87 -6.97 10.63 5.04
CA ASN A 87 -7.69 9.55 5.74
C ASN A 87 -7.09 8.14 5.49
N ASP A 88 -7.92 7.10 5.42
CA ASP A 88 -7.48 5.69 5.48
C ASP A 88 -6.60 5.28 4.29
N PHE A 89 -6.79 5.91 3.14
CA PHE A 89 -5.94 5.67 1.97
C PHE A 89 -4.53 6.22 2.16
N ALA A 90 -4.40 7.37 2.81
CA ALA A 90 -3.11 7.94 3.18
C ALA A 90 -2.35 7.02 4.15
N PHE A 91 -3.07 6.41 5.09
CA PHE A 91 -2.49 5.44 6.01
C PHE A 91 -1.98 4.19 5.31
N MET A 92 -2.79 3.60 4.40
CA MET A 92 -2.35 2.44 3.62
C MET A 92 -1.11 2.75 2.77
N LEU A 93 -1.06 3.94 2.16
CA LEU A 93 0.11 4.37 1.39
C LEU A 93 1.36 4.53 2.27
N HIS A 94 1.24 5.13 3.47
CA HIS A 94 2.35 5.20 4.44
C HIS A 94 2.91 3.81 4.78
N LEU A 95 2.04 2.81 4.96
CA LEU A 95 2.46 1.44 5.26
C LEU A 95 3.21 0.80 4.08
N ILE A 96 2.71 1.00 2.86
CA ILE A 96 3.33 0.44 1.65
C ILE A 96 4.67 1.15 1.37
N ASP A 97 4.74 2.45 1.58
CA ASP A 97 5.96 3.25 1.36
C ASP A 97 7.11 2.83 2.28
N GLN A 98 6.80 2.41 3.52
CA GLN A 98 7.80 1.85 4.43
C GLN A 98 8.27 0.45 4.03
N TYR A 99 7.47 -0.29 3.26
CA TYR A 99 7.84 -1.61 2.73
C TYR A 99 8.67 -1.50 1.46
N ASP A 100 8.20 -0.74 0.47
CA ASP A 100 8.87 -0.52 -0.81
C ASP A 100 8.50 0.86 -1.40
N SER A 101 9.48 1.76 -1.42
CA SER A 101 9.34 3.11 -1.98
C SER A 101 9.16 3.12 -3.50
N LEU A 102 9.45 2.01 -4.19
CA LEU A 102 9.26 1.92 -5.64
C LEU A 102 7.77 1.83 -6.00
N TYR A 103 6.95 1.25 -5.12
CA TYR A 103 5.51 1.15 -5.33
C TYR A 103 4.85 2.53 -5.24
N SER A 104 5.17 3.30 -4.20
CA SER A 104 4.63 4.66 -4.03
C SER A 104 5.01 5.55 -5.21
N LYS A 105 6.23 5.41 -5.77
CA LYS A 105 6.66 6.12 -6.98
C LYS A 105 5.83 5.78 -8.21
N ARG A 106 5.62 4.50 -8.52
CA ARG A 106 4.81 4.08 -9.68
C ARG A 106 3.35 4.48 -9.53
N PHE A 107 2.83 4.34 -8.32
CA PHE A 107 1.46 4.71 -8.01
C PHE A 107 1.23 6.23 -8.12
N ALA A 108 2.21 7.05 -7.71
CA ALA A 108 2.17 8.50 -7.88
C ALA A 108 2.12 8.92 -9.36
N VAL A 109 2.88 8.25 -10.23
CA VAL A 109 2.82 8.50 -11.68
C VAL A 109 1.43 8.18 -12.23
N PHE A 110 0.82 7.07 -11.80
CA PHE A 110 -0.53 6.66 -12.22
C PHE A 110 -1.62 7.64 -11.77
N LEU A 111 -1.50 8.23 -10.58
CA LEU A 111 -2.47 9.21 -10.07
C LEU A 111 -2.36 10.60 -10.71
N SER A 112 -1.36 10.84 -11.55
CA SER A 112 -1.16 12.15 -12.17
C SER A 112 -2.14 12.38 -13.32
N GLU A 113 -2.81 13.53 -13.33
CA GLU A 113 -3.70 13.97 -14.42
C GLU A 113 -2.97 14.05 -15.77
N ASP A 114 -1.71 14.53 -15.76
CA ASP A 114 -0.86 14.55 -16.96
C ASP A 114 -0.64 13.16 -17.56
N SER A 115 -0.56 12.14 -16.70
CA SER A 115 -0.39 10.75 -17.15
C SER A 115 -1.68 10.21 -17.77
N GLU A 116 -2.83 10.56 -17.18
CA GLU A 116 -4.14 10.20 -17.71
C GLU A 116 -4.39 10.85 -19.07
N PHE A 117 -4.06 12.15 -19.20
CA PHE A 117 -4.18 12.86 -20.47
C PHE A 117 -3.31 12.23 -21.56
N LYS A 118 -2.03 11.95 -21.27
CA LYS A 118 -1.11 11.27 -22.21
C LYS A 118 -1.63 9.89 -22.61
N LEU A 119 -2.18 9.14 -21.65
CA LEU A 119 -2.72 7.81 -21.90
C LEU A 119 -3.99 7.87 -22.77
N LYS A 120 -4.89 8.83 -22.52
CA LYS A 120 -6.06 9.08 -23.38
C LYS A 120 -5.63 9.46 -24.80
N GLN A 121 -4.62 10.32 -24.96
CA GLN A 121 -4.09 10.68 -26.28
C GLN A 121 -3.48 9.49 -27.02
N LEU A 122 -2.71 8.64 -26.33
CA LEU A 122 -2.16 7.41 -26.90
C LEU A 122 -3.26 6.43 -27.31
N ASN A 123 -4.26 6.22 -26.46
CA ASN A 123 -5.40 5.37 -26.79
C ASN A 123 -6.18 5.94 -27.99
N LEU A 124 -6.33 7.26 -28.06
CA LEU A 124 -6.97 7.94 -29.17
C LEU A 124 -6.22 7.70 -30.49
N ASN A 125 -4.91 7.90 -30.50
CA ASN A 125 -4.07 7.67 -31.68
C ASN A 125 -4.10 6.19 -32.11
N HIS A 126 -4.20 5.26 -31.16
CA HIS A 126 -4.31 3.83 -31.45
C HIS A 126 -5.69 3.46 -32.01
N GLU A 127 -6.77 4.03 -31.48
CA GLU A 127 -8.13 3.76 -31.98
C GLU A 127 -8.39 4.43 -33.34
N TRP A 128 -7.87 5.64 -33.56
CA TRP A 128 -8.07 6.48 -34.74
C TRP A 128 -6.90 6.39 -35.72
N THR A 129 -6.75 5.22 -36.33
CA THR A 129 -5.81 5.00 -37.43
C THR A 129 -6.25 5.71 -38.71
N ARG A 130 -5.28 5.92 -39.63
CA ARG A 130 -5.53 6.61 -40.91
C ARG A 130 -6.69 6.01 -41.69
N ASP A 131 -6.79 4.67 -41.73
CA ASP A 131 -7.85 3.99 -42.48
C ASP A 131 -9.26 4.34 -41.97
N LYS A 132 -9.44 4.42 -40.64
CA LYS A 132 -10.73 4.79 -40.04
C LYS A 132 -11.07 6.26 -40.24
N LEU A 133 -10.06 7.12 -40.26
CA LEU A 133 -10.21 8.54 -40.56
C LEU A 133 -10.59 8.75 -42.04
N GLN A 134 -9.97 8.01 -42.96
CA GLN A 134 -10.33 8.05 -44.38
C GLN A 134 -11.76 7.60 -44.63
N GLN A 135 -12.23 6.57 -43.91
CA GLN A 135 -13.63 6.12 -43.98
C GLN A 135 -14.65 7.17 -43.49
N LYS A 136 -14.22 8.16 -42.70
CA LYS A 136 -15.08 9.24 -42.20
C LYS A 136 -14.91 10.57 -42.96
N LEU A 137 -14.08 10.62 -44.00
CA LEU A 137 -14.02 11.78 -44.89
C LEU A 137 -15.35 11.93 -45.62
N GLN A 138 -15.95 13.11 -45.54
CA GLN A 138 -17.13 13.49 -46.30
C GLN A 138 -16.80 14.65 -47.23
N THR A 139 -17.54 14.77 -48.33
CA THR A 139 -17.41 15.91 -49.24
C THR A 139 -18.47 16.93 -48.86
N ASN A 140 -18.04 18.14 -48.47
CA ASN A 140 -18.96 19.21 -48.12
C ASN A 140 -19.70 19.73 -49.38
N SER A 141 -20.78 20.48 -49.21
CA SER A 141 -21.54 21.15 -50.29
C SER A 141 -20.69 22.07 -51.18
N SER A 142 -19.50 22.44 -50.73
CA SER A 142 -18.51 23.24 -51.46
C SER A 142 -17.47 22.40 -52.23
N GLY A 143 -17.59 21.07 -52.25
CA GLY A 143 -16.70 20.14 -52.95
C GLY A 143 -15.35 19.87 -52.26
N ARG A 144 -15.18 20.32 -51.01
CA ARG A 144 -13.96 20.11 -50.21
C ARG A 144 -14.07 18.84 -49.36
N LEU A 145 -12.95 18.13 -49.19
CA LEU A 145 -12.84 16.98 -48.30
C LEU A 145 -12.80 17.47 -46.84
N GLU A 146 -13.88 17.16 -46.11
CA GLU A 146 -14.05 17.51 -44.71
C GLU A 146 -14.01 16.29 -43.79
N LEU A 147 -13.33 16.44 -42.64
CA LEU A 147 -13.34 15.47 -41.57
C LEU A 147 -14.15 16.03 -40.40
N HIS A 148 -15.25 15.34 -40.06
CA HIS A 148 -16.11 15.68 -38.94
C HIS A 148 -15.75 14.83 -37.72
N LEU A 149 -15.23 15.47 -36.67
CA LEU A 149 -14.81 14.83 -35.44
C LEU A 149 -15.73 15.28 -34.30
N PHE A 150 -16.44 14.32 -33.71
CA PHE A 150 -17.45 14.55 -32.67
C PHE A 150 -17.08 13.78 -31.39
N MET A 151 -17.18 14.45 -30.22
CA MET A 151 -16.98 13.86 -28.89
C MET A 151 -15.60 13.21 -28.64
N LEU A 152 -14.52 13.84 -29.09
CA LEU A 152 -13.17 13.36 -28.79
C LEU A 152 -12.54 14.11 -27.60
N PRO A 153 -11.89 13.41 -26.66
CA PRO A 153 -11.19 14.03 -25.52
C PRO A 153 -9.94 14.83 -25.92
N GLY A 154 -9.50 14.70 -27.17
CA GLY A 154 -8.36 15.41 -27.75
C GLY A 154 -8.34 15.26 -29.26
N LEU A 155 -7.38 15.89 -29.93
CA LEU A 155 -7.20 15.75 -31.38
C LEU A 155 -6.17 14.64 -31.66
N PRO A 156 -6.50 13.63 -32.50
CA PRO A 156 -5.53 12.58 -32.83
C PRO A 156 -4.45 13.10 -33.76
N ASP A 157 -3.19 12.77 -33.51
CA ASP A 157 -2.06 13.27 -34.28
C ASP A 157 -2.09 12.78 -35.74
N THR A 158 -2.73 11.63 -35.97
CA THR A 158 -2.95 11.02 -37.29
C THR A 158 -3.78 11.89 -38.24
N THR A 159 -4.55 12.88 -37.73
CA THR A 159 -5.28 13.81 -38.59
C THR A 159 -4.35 14.81 -39.28
N PHE A 160 -3.22 15.16 -38.66
CA PHE A 160 -2.24 16.08 -39.25
C PHE A 160 -1.39 15.43 -40.34
N GLU A 161 -1.34 14.09 -40.37
CA GLU A 161 -0.63 13.34 -41.41
C GLU A 161 -1.46 13.18 -42.70
N MET A 162 -2.75 13.53 -42.68
CA MET A 162 -3.65 13.48 -43.82
C MET A 162 -3.45 14.70 -44.73
N VAL A 163 -2.69 14.53 -45.80
CA VAL A 163 -2.40 15.62 -46.77
C VAL A 163 -3.64 15.98 -47.62
N GLU A 164 -4.62 15.08 -47.71
CA GLU A 164 -5.83 15.20 -48.54
C GLU A 164 -6.95 16.03 -47.89
N LEU A 165 -6.73 16.53 -46.67
CA LEU A 165 -7.75 17.10 -45.81
C LEU A 165 -7.81 18.63 -45.99
N GLU A 166 -8.92 19.16 -46.51
CA GLU A 166 -9.06 20.59 -46.83
C GLU A 166 -9.87 21.37 -45.79
N ALA A 167 -10.72 20.67 -45.02
CA ALA A 167 -11.52 21.27 -43.95
C ALA A 167 -11.64 20.33 -42.74
N LEU A 168 -11.45 20.87 -41.53
CA LEU A 168 -11.61 20.13 -40.28
C LEU A 168 -12.73 20.78 -39.46
N LYS A 169 -13.74 19.99 -39.08
CA LYS A 169 -14.82 20.45 -38.20
C LYS A 169 -14.75 19.70 -36.87
N LEU A 170 -14.48 20.47 -35.82
CA LEU A 170 -14.36 19.99 -34.45
C LEU A 170 -15.60 20.42 -33.67
N GLU A 171 -16.30 19.45 -33.10
CA GLU A 171 -17.47 19.68 -32.24
C GLU A 171 -17.25 19.02 -30.88
N LEU A 172 -17.22 19.85 -29.83
CA LEU A 172 -17.22 19.43 -28.44
C LEU A 172 -18.61 19.70 -27.85
N LEU A 173 -19.28 18.68 -27.31
CA LEU A 173 -20.44 18.90 -26.45
C LEU A 173 -19.94 19.38 -25.09
N GLN A 174 -20.34 20.58 -24.71
CA GLN A 174 -20.06 21.21 -23.42
C GLN A 174 -20.91 20.61 -22.30
#